data_AF-A0A967XK25-F1
#
_entry.id   AF-A0A967XK25-F1
#
_cell.length_a   1.000
_cell.length_b   1.000
_cell.length_c   1.000
_cell.angle_alpha   90.00
_cell.angle_beta   90.00
_cell.angle_gamma   90.00
#
_symmetry.space_group_name_H-M   'P 1'
#
loop_
_entity.id
_entity.type
_entity.pdbx_description
1 polymer ?
#
loop_
_entity_poly.entity_id
_entity_poly.type
_entity_poly.pdbx_seq_one_letter_code
_entity_poly.pdbx_strand_id
1 'polypeptide(L)'
;MGRPPLPPYITEPLDDPDRYQTVFADRPGSAAAPTAGLHLTEAVFAGLRERGVGVAPVELAVGLDTFRPVTVDRLDEHEMHSEWYSIPEATLAALETADRVVAVGTTTVRTLETWAHS
;
A
#
# COMPACT_ATOMS: atom_id res chain seq x y z
N MET A 1 -0.69 -14.97 15.19
CA MET A 1 -0.71 -14.56 13.77
C MET A 1 -2.14 -14.20 13.42
N GLY A 2 -2.44 -12.91 13.28
CA GLY A 2 -3.77 -12.41 12.89
C GLY A 2 -3.80 -12.09 11.41
N ARG A 3 -4.89 -12.42 10.71
CA ARG A 3 -5.09 -12.03 9.31
C ARG A 3 -5.49 -10.55 9.28
N PRO A 4 -4.96 -9.73 8.35
CA PRO A 4 -5.43 -8.37 8.18
C PRO A 4 -6.92 -8.37 7.87
N PRO A 5 -7.73 -7.48 8.48
CA PRO A 5 -9.15 -7.41 8.17
C PRO A 5 -9.34 -7.02 6.70
N LEU A 6 -10.25 -7.70 6.01
CA LEU A 6 -10.68 -7.27 4.67
C LEU A 6 -11.54 -6.02 4.81
N PRO A 7 -11.48 -5.09 3.85
CA PRO A 7 -12.43 -4.00 3.77
C PRO A 7 -13.87 -4.53 3.72
N PRO A 8 -14.85 -3.81 4.32
CA PRO A 8 -16.22 -4.30 4.47
C PRO A 8 -16.97 -4.50 3.15
N TYR A 9 -16.45 -3.99 2.03
CA TYR A 9 -17.02 -4.17 0.70
C TYR A 9 -16.54 -5.45 -0.02
N ILE A 10 -15.54 -6.16 0.52
CA ILE A 10 -15.14 -7.47 0.02
C ILE A 10 -15.98 -8.50 0.79
N THR A 11 -17.01 -9.01 0.12
CA THR A 11 -17.97 -9.96 0.71
C THR A 11 -17.66 -11.43 0.37
N GLU A 12 -16.81 -11.64 -0.63
CA GLU A 12 -16.37 -12.96 -1.06
C GLU A 12 -15.09 -13.37 -0.32
N PRO A 13 -15.01 -14.60 0.22
CA PRO A 13 -13.78 -15.13 0.79
C PRO A 13 -12.68 -15.17 -0.28
N LEU A 14 -11.48 -14.72 0.06
CA LEU A 14 -10.31 -14.90 -0.81
C LEU A 14 -9.93 -16.38 -0.86
N ASP A 15 -9.67 -16.92 -2.05
CA ASP A 15 -9.18 -18.29 -2.24
C ASP A 15 -7.83 -18.53 -1.54
N ASP A 16 -6.99 -17.50 -1.48
CA ASP A 16 -5.70 -17.52 -0.78
C ASP A 16 -5.51 -16.21 0.02
N PRO A 17 -5.61 -16.28 1.36
CA PRO A 17 -5.42 -15.12 2.24
C PRO A 17 -3.96 -14.67 2.37
N ASP A 18 -2.96 -15.50 2.04
CA ASP A 18 -1.54 -15.15 2.12
C ASP A 18 -1.07 -14.41 0.85
N ARG A 19 -1.77 -14.60 -0.27
CA ARG A 19 -1.66 -13.77 -1.48
C ARG A 19 -1.89 -12.27 -1.21
N TYR A 20 -2.58 -11.97 -0.12
CA TYR A 20 -2.90 -10.61 0.33
C TYR A 20 -1.70 -9.88 0.92
N GLN A 21 -0.77 -10.63 1.53
CA GLN A 21 0.38 -10.07 2.24
C GLN A 21 1.63 -10.03 1.38
N THR A 22 1.80 -11.03 0.51
CA THR A 22 3.06 -11.34 -0.20
C THR A 22 3.42 -10.40 -1.35
N VAL A 23 2.46 -9.68 -1.91
CA VAL A 23 2.73 -8.84 -3.10
C VAL A 23 3.30 -7.47 -2.74
N PHE A 24 2.98 -6.93 -1.56
CA PHE A 24 3.33 -5.55 -1.20
C PHE A 24 3.96 -5.39 0.20
N ALA A 25 3.90 -6.39 1.08
CA ALA A 25 4.36 -6.23 2.46
C ALA A 25 5.49 -7.20 2.81
N ASP A 26 6.72 -6.69 2.86
CA ASP A 26 7.89 -7.41 3.38
C ASP A 26 7.95 -7.40 4.93
N ARG A 27 7.09 -6.60 5.60
CA ARG A 27 7.01 -6.53 7.07
C ARG A 27 5.63 -6.87 7.63
N PRO A 28 5.55 -7.72 8.67
CA PRO A 28 4.32 -7.89 9.45
C PRO A 28 3.99 -6.60 10.21
N GLY A 29 2.80 -6.04 10.01
CA GLY A 29 2.33 -4.87 10.76
C GLY A 29 1.57 -3.80 9.97
N SER A 30 1.55 -3.87 8.63
CA SER A 30 0.67 -2.98 7.86
C SER A 30 -0.78 -3.40 8.06
N ALA A 31 -1.54 -2.57 8.78
CA ALA A 31 -2.97 -2.79 9.05
C ALA A 31 -3.84 -2.63 7.79
N ALA A 32 -3.31 -1.98 6.76
CA ALA A 32 -3.99 -1.75 5.50
C ALA A 32 -3.42 -2.66 4.43
N ALA A 33 -4.26 -3.55 3.93
CA ALA A 33 -3.92 -4.26 2.72
C ALA A 33 -4.27 -3.40 1.50
N PRO A 34 -3.34 -3.26 0.54
CA PRO A 34 -3.54 -2.43 -0.64
C PRO A 34 -4.58 -3.10 -1.55
N THR A 35 -5.80 -2.56 -1.55
CA THR A 35 -6.92 -3.10 -2.32
C THR A 35 -6.72 -2.96 -3.83
N ALA A 36 -6.04 -1.90 -4.26
CA ALA A 36 -5.57 -1.77 -5.64
C ALA A 36 -4.55 -2.86 -6.04
N GLY A 37 -3.81 -3.38 -5.06
CA GLY A 37 -2.84 -4.44 -5.24
C GLY A 37 -3.45 -5.83 -5.50
N LEU A 38 -4.75 -6.00 -5.24
CA LEU A 38 -5.44 -7.31 -5.37
C LEU A 38 -5.41 -7.88 -6.78
N HIS A 39 -5.28 -7.02 -7.79
CA HIS A 39 -5.24 -7.42 -9.19
C HIS A 39 -3.82 -7.75 -9.68
N LEU A 40 -2.80 -7.49 -8.86
CA LEU A 40 -1.40 -7.65 -9.24
C LEU A 40 -0.87 -8.97 -8.70
N THR A 41 -0.89 -9.96 -9.58
CA THR A 41 -0.46 -11.32 -9.28
C THR A 41 1.00 -11.53 -9.66
N GLU A 42 1.66 -12.56 -9.14
CA GLU A 42 3.02 -12.91 -9.58
C GLU A 42 3.11 -13.13 -11.09
N ALA A 43 2.07 -13.69 -11.72
CA ALA A 43 2.01 -13.82 -13.17
C ALA A 43 1.98 -12.45 -13.89
N VAL A 44 1.30 -11.46 -13.32
CA VAL A 44 1.32 -10.08 -13.84
C VAL A 44 2.73 -9.48 -13.69
N PHE A 45 3.37 -9.62 -12.52
CA PHE A 45 4.73 -9.12 -12.32
C PHE A 45 5.76 -9.82 -13.20
N ALA A 46 5.64 -11.13 -13.41
CA ALA A 46 6.47 -11.85 -14.36
C ALA A 46 6.33 -11.27 -15.78
N GLY A 47 5.10 -11.06 -16.25
CA GLY A 47 4.84 -10.46 -17.56
C GLY A 47 5.34 -9.01 -17.69
N LEU A 48 5.35 -8.24 -16.59
CA LEU A 48 5.94 -6.90 -16.55
C LEU A 48 7.47 -6.96 -16.67
N ARG A 49 8.13 -7.85 -15.91
CA ARG A 49 9.58 -8.05 -15.94
C ARG A 49 10.07 -8.50 -17.32
N GLU A 50 9.35 -9.42 -17.97
CA GLU A 50 9.65 -9.88 -19.34
C GLU A 50 9.61 -8.74 -20.37
N ARG A 51 8.82 -7.70 -20.11
CA ARG A 51 8.70 -6.50 -20.96
C ARG A 51 9.68 -5.39 -20.58
N GLY A 52 10.58 -5.64 -19.63
CA GLY A 52 11.53 -4.66 -19.13
C GLY A 52 10.93 -3.59 -18.23
N VAL A 53 9.73 -3.82 -17.68
CA VAL A 53 9.09 -2.88 -16.75
C VAL A 53 9.64 -3.10 -15.35
N GLY A 54 10.26 -2.05 -14.79
CA GLY A 54 10.75 -2.04 -13.41
C GLY A 54 9.62 -2.01 -12.39
N VAL A 55 9.86 -2.58 -11.21
CA VAL A 55 8.95 -2.58 -10.07
C VAL A 55 9.72 -2.09 -8.86
N ALA A 56 9.23 -1.03 -8.22
CA ALA A 56 9.88 -0.41 -7.07
C ALA A 56 8.86 -0.21 -5.93
N PRO A 57 9.09 -0.77 -4.72
CA PRO A 57 8.14 -0.69 -3.62
C PRO A 57 8.26 0.64 -2.85
N VAL A 58 7.16 1.05 -2.22
CA VAL A 58 7.15 2.06 -1.16
C VAL A 58 6.64 1.42 0.14
N GLU A 59 7.16 1.87 1.28
CA GLU A 59 6.70 1.41 2.58
C GLU A 59 5.69 2.40 3.15
N LEU A 60 4.59 1.86 3.69
CA LEU A 60 3.62 2.62 4.46
C LEU A 60 3.35 1.88 5.77
N ALA A 61 3.59 2.55 6.88
CA ALA A 61 3.15 2.14 8.19
C ALA A 61 1.91 2.96 8.56
N VAL A 62 0.75 2.32 8.44
CA VAL A 62 -0.51 2.86 8.97
C VAL A 62 -0.65 2.33 10.40
N GLY A 63 -0.86 3.24 11.35
CA GLY A 63 -1.18 2.83 12.73
C GLY A 63 -2.42 1.94 12.76
N LEU A 64 -2.44 0.93 13.64
CA LEU A 64 -3.62 0.08 13.85
C LEU A 64 -4.89 0.87 14.16
N ASP A 65 -4.72 2.08 14.69
CA ASP A 65 -5.81 2.94 15.10
C ASP A 65 -6.53 3.62 13.91
N THR A 66 -5.94 3.67 12.71
CA THR A 66 -6.57 4.22 11.50
C THR A 66 -7.82 3.44 11.06
N PHE A 67 -8.00 2.21 11.54
CA PHE A 67 -9.21 1.40 11.31
C PHE A 67 -10.23 1.49 12.44
N ARG A 68 -9.95 2.23 13.52
CA ARG A 68 -10.95 2.43 14.56
C ARG A 68 -12.09 3.29 14.01
N PRO A 69 -13.35 2.90 14.24
CA PRO A 69 -14.49 3.76 13.94
C PRO A 69 -14.31 5.12 14.63
N VAL A 70 -14.77 6.19 13.99
CA VAL A 70 -14.87 7.49 14.65
C VAL A 70 -15.86 7.35 15.80
N THR A 71 -15.37 7.46 17.04
CA THR A 71 -16.18 7.28 18.27
C THR A 71 -16.54 8.59 18.96
N VAL A 72 -16.25 9.74 18.34
CA VAL A 72 -16.51 11.07 18.91
C VAL A 72 -17.79 11.69 18.35
N ASP A 73 -18.52 12.43 19.17
CA ASP A 73 -19.77 13.12 18.78
C ASP A 73 -19.50 14.34 17.89
N ARG A 74 -18.30 14.92 17.98
CA ARG A 74 -17.87 16.10 17.22
C ARG A 74 -16.60 15.79 16.44
N LEU A 75 -16.61 16.06 15.13
CA LEU A 75 -15.48 15.71 14.24
C LEU A 75 -14.19 16.45 14.58
N ASP A 76 -14.30 17.67 15.12
CA ASP A 76 -13.18 18.49 15.62
C ASP A 76 -12.47 17.89 16.84
N GLU A 77 -13.11 16.92 17.52
CA GLU A 77 -12.56 16.19 18.66
C GLU A 77 -11.92 14.85 18.23
N HIS A 78 -11.99 14.50 16.95
CA HIS A 78 -11.39 13.27 16.44
C HIS A 78 -9.88 13.46 16.20
N GLU A 79 -9.07 12.80 17.02
CA GLU A 79 -7.63 12.71 16.76
C GLU A 79 -7.37 11.78 15.57
N MET A 80 -6.94 12.35 14.44
CA MET A 80 -6.50 11.57 13.29
C MET A 80 -5.14 10.93 13.57
N HIS A 81 -5.07 9.61 13.48
CA HIS A 81 -3.83 8.88 13.63
C HIS A 81 -2.84 9.23 12.52
N SER A 82 -1.56 9.36 12.91
CA SER A 82 -0.49 9.64 11.96
C SER A 82 -0.21 8.45 11.05
N GLU A 83 -0.09 8.73 9.75
CA GLU A 83 0.46 7.80 8.77
C GLU A 83 1.96 8.07 8.64
N TRP A 84 2.77 7.01 8.58
CA TRP A 84 4.19 7.13 8.26
C TRP A 84 4.49 6.41 6.94
N TYR A 85 5.32 7.01 6.10
CA TYR A 85 5.80 6.39 4.88
C TYR A 85 7.33 6.42 4.82
N SER A 86 7.89 5.50 4.05
CA SER A 86 9.29 5.50 3.65
C SER A 86 9.41 5.12 2.20
N ILE A 87 10.28 5.82 1.48
CA ILE A 87 10.65 5.49 0.12
C ILE A 87 12.09 4.95 0.17
N PRO A 88 12.31 3.65 -0.09
CA PRO A 88 13.65 3.08 -0.12
C PRO A 88 14.56 3.82 -1.11
N GLU A 89 15.85 3.93 -0.80
CA GLU A 89 16.83 4.58 -1.67
C GLU A 89 16.87 3.95 -3.08
N ALA A 90 16.72 2.62 -3.17
CA ALA A 90 16.60 1.93 -4.45
C ALA A 90 15.37 2.36 -5.27
N THR A 91 14.26 2.70 -4.61
CA THR A 91 13.06 3.23 -5.25
C THR A 91 13.29 4.65 -5.74
N LEU A 92 13.98 5.48 -4.96
CA LEU A 92 14.36 6.84 -5.39
C LEU A 92 15.26 6.80 -6.64
N ALA A 93 16.30 5.96 -6.64
CA ALA A 93 17.18 5.78 -7.80
C ALA A 93 16.42 5.28 -9.04
N ALA A 94 15.44 4.40 -8.86
CA ALA A 94 14.58 3.95 -9.95
C ALA A 94 13.69 5.07 -10.50
N LEU A 95 13.18 5.97 -9.63
CA LEU A 95 12.36 7.12 -10.04
C LEU A 95 13.17 8.13 -10.85
N GLU A 96 14.43 8.38 -10.51
CA GLU A 96 15.31 9.34 -11.21
C GLU A 96 15.58 8.95 -12.68
N THR A 97 15.56 7.65 -12.97
CA THR A 97 15.90 7.11 -14.30
C THR A 97 14.67 6.68 -15.11
N ALA A 98 13.47 6.78 -14.54
CA ALA A 98 12.25 6.32 -15.17
C ALA A 98 11.68 7.37 -16.16
N ASP A 99 11.46 6.95 -17.41
CA ASP A 99 10.72 7.77 -18.39
C ASP A 99 9.25 7.95 -18.02
N ARG A 100 8.68 6.97 -17.30
CA ARG A 100 7.28 6.97 -16.86
C ARG A 100 7.11 6.21 -15.55
N VAL A 101 6.45 6.86 -14.60
CA VAL A 101 6.08 6.27 -13.31
C VAL A 101 4.58 5.97 -13.31
N VAL A 102 4.22 4.76 -12.86
CA VAL A 102 2.82 4.35 -12.66
C VAL A 102 2.64 3.97 -11.20
N ALA A 103 2.03 4.87 -10.43
CA ALA A 103 1.70 4.59 -9.03
C ALA A 103 0.47 3.67 -8.95
N VAL A 104 0.58 2.59 -8.19
CA VAL A 104 -0.52 1.66 -7.96
C VAL A 104 -1.10 1.93 -6.57
N GLY A 105 -2.37 2.37 -6.55
CA GLY A 105 -3.10 2.69 -5.33
C GLY A 105 -2.96 4.15 -4.92
N THR A 106 -4.04 4.70 -4.37
CA THR A 106 -4.11 6.11 -3.96
C THR A 106 -3.11 6.46 -2.87
N THR A 107 -2.77 5.52 -1.99
CA THR A 107 -1.77 5.76 -0.96
C THR A 107 -0.36 5.90 -1.53
N THR A 108 0.01 5.05 -2.50
CA THR A 108 1.27 5.20 -3.24
C THR A 108 1.36 6.56 -3.91
N VAL A 109 0.25 7.02 -4.53
CA VAL A 109 0.17 8.36 -5.12
C VAL A 109 0.43 9.43 -4.05
N ARG A 110 -0.31 9.41 -2.94
CA ARG A 110 -0.12 10.39 -1.85
C ARG A 110 1.31 10.40 -1.32
N THR A 111 1.93 9.24 -1.14
CA THR A 111 3.33 9.12 -0.69
C THR A 111 4.30 9.80 -1.67
N LEU A 112 4.21 9.47 -2.96
CA LEU A 112 5.10 10.04 -3.98
C LEU A 112 4.90 11.54 -4.17
N GLU A 113 3.65 12.00 -4.19
CA GLU A 113 3.31 13.42 -4.29
C GLU A 113 3.77 14.20 -3.06
N THR A 114 3.62 13.64 -1.85
CA THR A 114 4.10 14.27 -0.61
C THR A 114 5.62 14.41 -0.62
N TRP A 115 6.34 13.38 -1.05
CA TRP A 115 7.80 13.43 -1.19
C TRP A 115 8.26 14.44 -2.26
N ALA A 116 7.59 14.49 -3.41
CA ALA A 116 7.94 15.40 -4.49
C ALA A 116 7.78 16.89 -4.11
N HIS A 117 6.93 17.19 -3.12
CA HIS A 117 6.69 18.54 -2.61
C HIS A 117 7.35 18.81 -1.23
N SER A 118 8.16 17.89 -0.71
CA SER A 118 8.86 18.01 0.57
C SER A 118 10.24 18.67 0.47
#